data_AF-A0A7J7US79-F1
#
_entry.id   AF-A0A7J7US79-F1
#
_cell.length_a   1.000
_cell.length_b   1.000
_cell.length_c   1.000
_cell.angle_alpha   90.00
_cell.angle_beta   90.00
_cell.angle_gamma   90.00
#
_symmetry.space_group_name_H-M   'P 1'
#
loop_
_entity.id
_entity.type
_entity.pdbx_description
1 polymer ?
#
loop_
_entity_poly.entity_id
_entity_poly.type
_entity_poly.pdbx_seq_one_letter_code
_entity_poly.pdbx_strand_id
1 'polypeptide(L)'
;MASKKLGADFHGTFSYLDDVPFKIGDKFKTPAKVGLPIGFSLPDCLQVVREVQYDFSLEKKTIEWAEDIKIHEAQREAERKAEEAEAKVNSKSGPEGDNKMSFSKTHSTATMPPPINPILATLQHNSILTPTRYSSTMKQKVLSPPHTKADFNPADFECEEDPFDNLELMSKFKEMGFELKDIKEVLLLHNNDQDNALEDLMARAGAS
;
A
#
# COMPACT_ATOMS: atom_id res chain seq x y z
N MET A 1 -31.52 70.23 11.25
CA MET A 1 -30.05 70.30 11.09
C MET A 1 -29.40 69.34 12.07
N ALA A 2 -28.73 68.29 11.59
CA ALA A 2 -27.66 67.59 12.30
C ALA A 2 -26.93 66.71 11.28
N SER A 3 -25.92 67.29 10.64
CA SER A 3 -24.88 66.55 9.92
C SER A 3 -23.95 65.88 10.92
N LYS A 4 -23.43 64.70 10.58
CA LYS A 4 -22.06 64.26 10.87
C LYS A 4 -21.73 63.01 10.04
N LYS A 5 -20.65 63.16 9.27
CA LYS A 5 -20.01 62.23 8.33
C LYS A 5 -18.66 61.85 8.94
N LEU A 6 -18.27 60.57 8.88
CA LEU A 6 -16.90 60.02 8.84
C LEU A 6 -17.10 58.61 8.22
N GLY A 7 -16.58 58.21 7.03
CA GLY A 7 -15.23 58.36 6.45
C GLY A 7 -14.35 57.22 7.00
N ALA A 8 -13.69 56.34 6.26
CA ALA A 8 -13.54 56.00 4.84
C ALA A 8 -13.46 54.45 4.77
N ASP A 9 -13.56 53.77 3.62
CA ASP A 9 -12.39 53.11 3.04
C ASP A 9 -12.75 52.34 1.74
N PHE A 10 -11.95 52.59 0.70
CA PHE A 10 -11.67 51.81 -0.52
C PHE A 10 -12.78 51.52 -1.55
N HIS A 11 -12.44 51.84 -2.80
CA HIS A 11 -13.24 51.78 -4.02
C HIS A 11 -13.30 50.36 -4.60
N GLY A 12 -14.48 49.92 -5.03
CA GLY A 12 -14.67 48.72 -5.88
C GLY A 12 -15.81 47.83 -5.38
N THR A 13 -17.07 48.20 -5.58
CA THR A 13 -17.77 47.98 -6.86
C THR A 13 -19.05 48.78 -6.75
N PHE A 14 -19.30 49.73 -7.68
CA PHE A 14 -20.64 50.29 -7.81
C PHE A 14 -21.56 49.12 -8.20
N SER A 15 -22.31 48.60 -7.24
CA SER A 15 -23.35 47.62 -7.50
C SER A 15 -24.52 48.41 -8.08
N TYR A 16 -24.73 48.28 -9.40
CA TYR A 16 -25.86 48.91 -10.11
C TYR A 16 -27.24 48.49 -9.57
N LEU A 17 -27.25 47.50 -8.68
CA LEU A 17 -28.43 46.98 -7.99
C LEU A 17 -28.58 47.52 -6.57
N ASP A 18 -27.66 48.33 -6.04
CA ASP A 18 -27.72 48.85 -4.67
C ASP A 18 -28.95 49.74 -4.43
N ASP A 19 -29.36 50.50 -5.44
CA ASP A 19 -30.55 51.36 -5.38
C ASP A 19 -31.79 50.74 -6.05
N VAL A 20 -31.68 49.49 -6.53
CA VAL A 20 -32.80 48.77 -7.15
C VAL A 20 -33.54 48.01 -6.05
N PRO A 21 -34.80 48.34 -5.72
CA PRO A 21 -35.53 47.60 -4.69
C PRO A 21 -35.92 46.22 -5.20
N PHE A 22 -35.19 45.19 -4.77
CA PHE A 22 -35.54 43.78 -5.02
C PHE A 22 -35.79 43.03 -3.71
N LYS A 23 -36.61 41.98 -3.80
CA LYS A 23 -36.90 41.08 -2.65
C LYS A 23 -36.05 39.82 -2.77
N ILE A 24 -35.16 39.61 -1.80
CA ILE A 24 -34.47 38.33 -1.62
C ILE A 24 -35.43 37.37 -0.95
N GLY A 25 -35.77 36.27 -1.62
CA GLY A 25 -36.57 35.20 -1.02
C GLY A 25 -35.82 34.55 0.14
N ASP A 26 -36.53 34.11 1.18
CA ASP A 26 -35.93 33.59 2.43
C ASP A 26 -34.92 32.45 2.21
N LYS A 27 -35.13 31.63 1.16
CA LYS A 27 -34.20 30.56 0.77
C LYS A 27 -32.81 31.03 0.29
N PHE A 28 -32.68 32.30 -0.07
CA PHE A 28 -31.43 32.92 -0.50
C PHE A 28 -30.85 33.85 0.56
N LYS A 29 -31.47 33.92 1.74
CA LYS A 29 -30.89 34.62 2.88
C LYS A 29 -29.79 33.74 3.47
N THR A 30 -28.67 34.38 3.82
CA THR A 30 -27.59 33.71 4.53
C THR A 30 -28.16 33.10 5.83
N PRO A 31 -28.00 31.78 6.06
CA PRO A 31 -28.43 31.16 7.30
C PRO A 31 -27.80 31.85 8.51
N ALA A 32 -28.49 31.80 9.65
CA ALA A 32 -27.96 32.33 10.89
C ALA A 32 -26.60 31.65 11.20
N LYS A 33 -25.59 32.46 11.54
CA LYS A 33 -24.30 31.92 11.99
C LYS A 33 -24.53 31.22 13.33
N VAL A 34 -24.36 29.90 13.34
CA VAL A 34 -24.37 29.11 14.58
C VAL A 34 -22.99 29.18 15.23
N GLY A 35 -22.95 29.37 16.55
CA GLY A 35 -21.71 29.33 17.32
C GLY A 35 -21.20 27.90 17.50
N LEU A 36 -19.91 27.79 17.81
CA LEU A 36 -19.31 26.51 18.21
C LEU A 36 -19.89 26.09 19.59
N PRO A 37 -19.99 24.77 19.88
CA PRO A 37 -20.45 24.30 21.18
C PRO A 37 -19.64 24.89 22.34
N ILE A 38 -20.29 25.08 23.50
CA ILE A 38 -19.61 25.48 24.74
C ILE A 38 -18.52 24.46 25.05
N GLY A 39 -17.27 24.94 25.17
CA GLY A 39 -16.09 24.11 25.40
C GLY A 39 -15.34 23.68 24.13
N PHE A 40 -15.77 24.07 22.93
CA PHE A 40 -14.97 23.85 21.73
C PHE A 40 -13.80 24.83 21.68
N SER A 41 -12.59 24.31 21.82
CA SER A 41 -11.34 25.03 21.56
C SER A 41 -10.65 24.43 20.35
N LEU A 42 -10.40 25.22 19.31
CA LEU A 42 -9.56 24.82 18.20
C LEU A 42 -8.10 24.80 18.69
N PRO A 43 -7.38 23.66 18.60
CA PRO A 43 -5.95 23.64 18.92
C PRO A 43 -5.19 24.63 18.02
N ASP A 44 -4.11 25.24 18.54
CA ASP A 44 -3.24 26.09 17.71
C ASP A 44 -2.43 25.22 16.74
N CYS A 45 -3.07 24.88 15.61
CA CYS A 45 -2.46 24.07 14.56
C CYS A 45 -1.17 24.69 14.04
N LEU A 46 -1.02 26.02 14.07
CA LEU A 46 0.19 26.69 13.61
C LEU A 46 1.35 26.47 14.57
N GLN A 47 1.08 26.44 15.87
CA GLN A 47 2.07 26.08 16.88
C GLN A 47 2.50 24.62 16.75
N VAL A 48 1.54 23.70 16.62
CA VAL A 48 1.83 22.26 16.42
C VAL A 48 2.70 22.04 15.19
N VAL A 49 2.36 22.67 14.06
CA VAL A 49 3.15 22.53 12.82
C VAL A 49 4.56 23.11 12.95
N ARG A 50 4.77 24.17 13.75
CA ARG A 50 6.10 24.73 14.00
C ARG A 50 6.94 23.89 14.97
N GLU A 51 6.28 23.22 15.91
CA GLU A 51 6.93 22.42 16.96
C GLU A 51 7.29 21.00 16.49
N VAL A 52 6.56 20.47 15.50
CA VAL A 52 6.90 19.19 14.87
C VAL A 52 8.20 19.33 14.08
N GLN A 53 9.29 18.83 14.65
CA GLN A 53 10.57 18.66 13.97
C GLN A 53 10.65 17.24 13.44
N TYR A 54 10.62 17.12 12.11
CA TYR A 54 10.75 15.83 11.45
C TYR A 54 12.23 15.45 11.33
N ASP A 55 12.62 14.28 11.85
CA ASP A 55 14.02 13.86 11.98
C ASP A 55 14.56 12.99 10.81
N PHE A 56 13.70 12.69 9.83
CA PHE A 56 13.98 11.84 8.67
C PHE A 56 14.56 10.46 9.00
N SER A 57 14.32 9.96 10.22
CA SER A 57 14.85 8.67 10.69
C SER A 57 14.29 7.50 9.88
N LEU A 58 13.02 7.58 9.48
CA LEU A 58 12.33 6.56 8.69
C LEU A 58 12.90 6.43 7.27
N GLU A 59 13.16 7.55 6.60
CA GLU A 59 13.73 7.59 5.26
C GLU A 59 15.14 7.00 5.26
N LYS A 60 15.96 7.39 6.25
CA LYS A 60 17.32 6.85 6.40
C LYS A 60 17.29 5.33 6.56
N LYS A 61 16.43 4.82 7.45
CA LYS A 61 16.26 3.37 7.66
C LYS A 61 15.74 2.66 6.40
N THR A 62 14.85 3.30 5.64
CA THR A 62 14.32 2.75 4.39
C THR A 62 15.42 2.63 3.32
N ILE A 63 16.31 3.63 3.25
CA ILE A 63 17.46 3.60 2.34
C ILE A 63 18.43 2.49 2.74
N GLU A 64 18.79 2.39 4.02
CA GLU A 64 19.66 1.32 4.53
C GLU A 64 19.10 -0.07 4.21
N TRP A 65 17.80 -0.29 4.48
CA TRP A 65 17.14 -1.55 4.15
C TRP A 65 17.18 -1.88 2.65
N ALA A 66 16.98 -0.89 1.78
CA ALA A 66 17.06 -1.07 0.34
C ALA A 66 18.48 -1.37 -0.15
N GLU A 67 19.52 -0.87 0.54
CA GLU A 67 20.92 -1.19 0.26
C GLU A 67 21.25 -2.63 0.69
N ASP A 68 20.80 -3.05 1.87
CA ASP A 68 21.00 -4.41 2.38
C ASP A 68 20.38 -5.47 1.45
N ILE A 69 19.18 -5.21 0.92
CA ILE A 69 18.54 -6.09 -0.07
C ILE A 69 19.43 -6.26 -1.30
N LYS A 70 20.00 -5.17 -1.82
CA LYS A 70 20.87 -5.22 -3.00
C LYS A 70 22.16 -5.99 -2.73
N ILE A 71 22.74 -5.84 -1.54
CA ILE A 71 23.94 -6.58 -1.14
C ILE A 71 23.62 -8.08 -1.11
N HIS A 72 22.50 -8.46 -0.48
CA HIS A 72 22.08 -9.86 -0.40
C HIS A 72 21.76 -10.47 -1.77
N GLU A 73 21.13 -9.72 -2.66
CA GLU A 73 20.85 -10.15 -4.04
C GLU A 73 22.12 -10.34 -4.85
N ALA A 74 23.06 -9.40 -4.77
CA ALA A 74 24.34 -9.47 -5.48
C ALA A 74 25.18 -10.68 -5.03
N GLN A 75 25.18 -10.98 -3.72
CA GLN A 75 25.87 -12.15 -3.18
C GLN A 75 25.29 -13.46 -3.73
N ARG A 76 23.95 -13.58 -3.74
CA ARG A 76 23.25 -14.76 -4.30
C ARG A 76 23.47 -14.91 -5.81
N GLU A 77 23.53 -13.80 -6.55
CA GLU A 77 23.85 -13.84 -7.97
C GLU A 77 25.30 -14.27 -8.23
N ALA A 78 26.25 -13.78 -7.42
CA ALA A 78 27.65 -14.15 -7.53
C ALA A 78 27.88 -15.64 -7.23
N GLU A 79 27.20 -16.18 -6.21
CA GLU A 79 27.25 -17.61 -5.86
C GLU A 79 26.71 -18.48 -7.01
N ARG A 80 25.53 -18.14 -7.54
CA ARG A 80 24.95 -18.84 -8.70
C ARG A 80 25.84 -18.75 -9.95
N LYS A 81 26.51 -17.61 -10.17
CA LYS A 81 27.45 -17.43 -11.30
C LYS A 81 28.74 -18.23 -11.09
N ALA A 82 29.22 -18.39 -9.86
CA ALA A 82 30.37 -19.23 -9.55
C ALA A 82 30.04 -20.72 -9.75
N GLU A 83 28.86 -21.16 -9.29
CA GLU A 83 28.38 -22.54 -9.49
C GLU A 83 28.18 -22.88 -10.97
N GLU A 84 27.63 -21.96 -11.78
CA GLU A 84 27.51 -22.16 -13.23
C GLU A 84 28.89 -22.23 -13.93
N ALA A 85 29.88 -21.48 -13.43
CA ALA A 85 31.25 -21.52 -13.96
C ALA A 85 31.97 -22.83 -13.64
N GLU A 86 31.77 -23.38 -12.43
CA GLU A 86 32.30 -24.69 -12.04
C GLU A 86 31.63 -25.85 -12.77
N ALA A 87 30.32 -25.75 -13.04
CA ALA A 87 29.58 -26.76 -13.82
C ALA A 87 30.08 -26.88 -15.28
N LYS A 88 30.64 -25.82 -15.88
CA LYS A 88 31.21 -25.84 -17.25
C LYS A 88 32.59 -26.48 -17.36
N VAL A 89 33.32 -26.67 -16.25
CA VAL A 89 34.67 -27.28 -16.27
C VAL A 89 34.63 -28.80 -16.22
N ASN A 90 33.55 -29.41 -15.72
CA ASN A 90 33.44 -30.86 -15.57
C ASN A 90 32.88 -31.62 -16.79
N SER A 91 32.77 -30.98 -17.96
CA SER A 91 32.29 -31.63 -19.19
C SER A 91 33.36 -31.60 -20.29
N LYS A 92 34.41 -32.40 -20.14
CA LYS A 92 35.30 -32.75 -21.25
C LYS A 92 35.71 -34.23 -21.23
N SER A 93 34.83 -35.07 -21.76
CA SER A 93 35.18 -36.36 -22.37
C SER A 93 34.15 -36.68 -23.47
N GLY A 94 34.57 -36.65 -24.74
CA GLY A 94 33.82 -37.24 -25.87
C GLY A 94 34.01 -38.76 -25.96
N PRO A 95 33.50 -39.49 -26.99
CA PRO A 95 33.11 -38.99 -28.32
C PRO A 95 31.76 -39.53 -28.89
N GLU A 96 31.33 -38.87 -29.97
CA GLU A 96 30.71 -39.41 -31.21
C GLU A 96 29.62 -40.49 -31.11
N GLY A 97 28.39 -40.10 -31.47
CA GLY A 97 27.26 -41.00 -31.64
C GLY A 97 26.18 -40.32 -32.45
N ASP A 98 26.26 -40.45 -33.77
CA ASP A 98 25.20 -40.09 -34.70
C ASP A 98 23.94 -40.91 -34.39
N ASN A 99 22.95 -40.30 -33.73
CA ASN A 99 21.60 -40.84 -33.72
C ASN A 99 20.57 -39.71 -33.89
N LYS A 100 19.92 -39.77 -35.05
CA LYS A 100 18.85 -38.88 -35.46
C LYS A 100 17.63 -39.19 -34.60
N MET A 101 17.36 -38.40 -33.57
CA MET A 101 16.02 -38.33 -32.99
C MET A 101 15.64 -36.88 -32.75
N SER A 102 14.61 -36.48 -33.50
CA SER A 102 13.91 -35.21 -33.43
C SER A 102 13.39 -34.95 -32.02
N PHE A 103 14.09 -34.13 -31.26
CA PHE A 103 13.55 -33.49 -30.06
C PHE A 103 12.92 -32.16 -30.45
N SER A 104 11.63 -32.03 -30.14
CA SER A 104 10.87 -30.79 -30.24
C SER A 104 11.57 -29.69 -29.46
N LYS A 105 12.06 -28.71 -30.22
CA LYS A 105 12.65 -27.46 -29.77
C LYS A 105 11.60 -26.64 -29.00
N THR A 106 11.51 -26.83 -27.69
CA THR A 106 10.91 -25.83 -26.79
C THR A 106 11.94 -24.71 -26.62
N HIS A 107 11.99 -23.82 -27.61
CA HIS A 107 12.56 -22.52 -27.42
C HIS A 107 11.65 -21.75 -26.46
N SER A 108 12.13 -21.49 -25.26
CA SER A 108 11.61 -20.44 -24.39
C SER A 108 11.87 -19.10 -25.08
N THR A 109 11.00 -18.73 -26.02
CA THR A 109 10.94 -17.36 -26.50
C THR A 109 10.38 -16.53 -25.37
N ALA A 110 11.23 -15.73 -24.73
CA ALA A 110 10.80 -14.60 -23.92
C ALA A 110 10.03 -13.62 -24.83
N THR A 111 8.74 -13.88 -25.02
CA THR A 111 7.84 -12.99 -25.73
C THR A 111 7.50 -11.86 -24.77
N MET A 112 8.19 -10.73 -24.94
CA MET A 112 7.81 -9.47 -24.31
C MET A 112 6.32 -9.21 -24.58
N PRO A 113 5.52 -8.82 -23.57
CA PRO A 113 4.13 -8.48 -23.82
C PRO A 113 4.08 -7.30 -24.81
N PRO A 114 3.13 -7.30 -25.76
CA PRO A 114 2.99 -6.18 -26.69
C PRO A 114 2.72 -4.89 -25.90
N PRO A 115 3.26 -3.74 -26.35
CA PRO A 115 2.98 -2.46 -25.70
C PRO A 115 1.47 -2.21 -25.69
N ILE A 116 0.93 -2.03 -24.48
CA ILE A 116 -0.49 -1.74 -24.29
C ILE A 116 -0.71 -0.28 -24.72
N ASN A 117 -1.20 -0.10 -25.94
CA ASN A 117 -1.62 1.22 -26.41
C ASN A 117 -2.74 1.75 -25.50
N PRO A 118 -2.66 3.00 -25.03
CA PRO A 118 -3.69 3.56 -24.17
C PRO A 118 -5.02 3.57 -24.92
N ILE A 119 -6.01 2.88 -24.36
CA ILE A 119 -7.37 2.86 -24.89
C ILE A 119 -7.97 4.25 -24.58
N LEU A 120 -8.26 5.02 -25.63
CA LEU A 120 -9.04 6.25 -25.49
C LEU A 120 -10.41 5.87 -24.95
N ALA A 121 -10.69 6.27 -23.70
CA ALA A 121 -12.01 6.13 -23.12
C ALA A 121 -13.00 6.93 -23.98
N THR A 122 -13.89 6.25 -24.70
CA THR A 122 -14.98 6.88 -25.46
C THR A 122 -16.09 7.32 -24.51
N LEU A 123 -15.72 8.09 -23.49
CA LEU A 123 -16.67 8.68 -22.56
C LEU A 123 -17.29 9.88 -23.25
N GLN A 124 -18.57 9.78 -23.62
CA GLN A 124 -19.28 10.92 -24.18
C GLN A 124 -19.31 12.03 -23.13
N HIS A 125 -19.00 13.26 -23.56
CA HIS A 125 -18.76 14.45 -22.73
C HIS A 125 -19.92 14.83 -21.77
N ASN A 126 -21.08 14.18 -21.88
CA ASN A 126 -22.27 14.46 -21.07
C ASN A 126 -22.67 13.30 -20.14
N SER A 127 -21.99 12.16 -20.21
CA SER A 127 -22.36 10.94 -19.47
C SER A 127 -21.71 10.85 -18.08
N ILE A 128 -20.86 11.81 -17.71
CA ILE A 128 -20.11 11.79 -16.44
C ILE A 128 -20.99 12.24 -15.26
N LEU A 129 -21.94 13.14 -15.52
CA LEU A 129 -22.79 13.73 -14.49
C LEU A 129 -24.11 12.97 -14.27
N THR A 130 -24.29 11.84 -14.96
CA THR A 130 -25.50 11.03 -14.88
C THR A 130 -25.16 9.64 -14.32
N PRO A 131 -25.63 9.27 -13.12
CA PRO A 131 -25.44 7.92 -12.61
C PRO A 131 -26.20 6.94 -13.51
N THR A 132 -25.46 6.12 -14.25
CA THR A 132 -26.05 5.10 -15.12
C THR A 132 -26.24 3.82 -14.31
N ARG A 133 -27.46 3.27 -14.27
CA ARG A 133 -27.71 1.96 -13.64
C ARG A 133 -26.92 0.89 -14.40
N TYR A 134 -26.14 0.12 -13.64
CA TYR A 134 -25.36 -1.00 -14.17
C TYR A 134 -26.31 -2.07 -14.73
N SER A 135 -26.20 -2.36 -16.03
CA SER A 135 -26.88 -3.50 -16.67
C SER A 135 -25.82 -4.51 -17.11
N SER A 136 -25.82 -5.67 -16.45
CA SER A 136 -24.86 -6.76 -16.65
C SER A 136 -24.95 -7.47 -18.02
N THR A 137 -25.84 -7.05 -18.93
CA THR A 137 -26.05 -7.75 -20.21
C THR A 137 -25.20 -7.25 -21.38
N MET A 138 -24.27 -6.32 -21.14
CA MET A 138 -23.36 -5.86 -22.18
C MET A 138 -22.07 -6.66 -22.08
N LYS A 139 -21.79 -7.52 -23.08
CA LYS A 139 -20.47 -8.11 -23.27
C LYS A 139 -19.50 -6.98 -23.62
N GLN A 140 -19.04 -6.23 -22.63
CA GLN A 140 -17.88 -5.37 -22.80
C GLN A 140 -16.74 -6.30 -23.21
N LYS A 141 -16.27 -6.12 -24.44
CA LYS A 141 -14.99 -6.67 -24.90
C LYS A 141 -13.89 -5.85 -24.20
N VAL A 142 -13.84 -5.97 -22.87
CA VAL A 142 -12.67 -5.60 -22.10
C VAL A 142 -11.66 -6.68 -22.45
N LEU A 143 -10.80 -6.36 -23.43
CA LEU A 143 -9.54 -7.08 -23.57
C LEU A 143 -8.71 -6.65 -22.36
N SER A 144 -9.01 -7.26 -21.22
CA SER A 144 -8.07 -7.34 -20.13
C SER A 144 -6.74 -7.89 -20.68
N PRO A 145 -5.59 -7.56 -20.08
CA PRO A 145 -4.31 -8.18 -20.41
C PRO A 145 -4.49 -9.69 -20.52
N PRO A 146 -3.85 -10.39 -21.48
CA PRO A 146 -4.05 -11.82 -21.68
C PRO A 146 -3.93 -12.50 -20.33
N HIS A 147 -5.06 -12.96 -19.82
CA HIS A 147 -5.11 -13.82 -18.66
C HIS A 147 -4.45 -15.10 -19.13
N THR A 148 -3.13 -15.18 -19.00
CA THR A 148 -2.52 -16.48 -18.78
C THR A 148 -3.38 -17.10 -17.70
N LYS A 149 -3.81 -18.33 -17.95
CA LYS A 149 -4.48 -19.17 -16.97
C LYS A 149 -3.45 -19.43 -15.85
N ALA A 150 -3.08 -18.41 -15.09
CA ALA A 150 -2.69 -18.61 -13.72
C ALA A 150 -3.96 -19.20 -13.13
N ASP A 151 -3.94 -20.51 -12.92
CA ASP A 151 -4.96 -21.17 -12.12
C ASP A 151 -5.03 -20.36 -10.84
N PHE A 152 -6.11 -19.58 -10.71
CA PHE A 152 -6.37 -18.83 -9.52
C PHE A 152 -6.69 -19.88 -8.46
N ASN A 153 -5.65 -20.33 -7.76
CA ASN A 153 -5.79 -21.27 -6.69
C ASN A 153 -6.21 -20.46 -5.46
N PRO A 154 -7.46 -20.56 -5.00
CA PRO A 154 -7.87 -19.87 -3.78
C PRO A 154 -7.03 -20.28 -2.57
N ALA A 155 -6.40 -21.47 -2.59
CA ALA A 155 -5.48 -21.90 -1.54
C ALA A 155 -4.16 -21.11 -1.50
N ASP A 156 -3.82 -20.36 -2.55
CA ASP A 156 -2.66 -19.43 -2.51
C ASP A 156 -2.90 -18.28 -1.51
N PHE A 157 -4.16 -18.03 -1.11
CA PHE A 157 -4.55 -17.04 -0.10
C PHE A 157 -4.95 -17.65 1.26
N GLU A 158 -5.12 -18.98 1.34
CA GLU A 158 -5.49 -19.67 2.59
C GLU A 158 -4.27 -20.04 3.46
N CYS A 159 -3.05 -19.75 2.99
CA CYS A 159 -1.80 -19.99 3.74
C CYS A 159 -1.29 -18.77 4.51
N GLU A 160 -2.02 -17.66 4.55
CA GLU A 160 -1.67 -16.58 5.48
C GLU A 160 -2.19 -16.97 6.87
N GLU A 161 -1.26 -17.34 7.75
CA GLU A 161 -1.48 -17.55 9.18
C GLU A 161 -2.35 -16.42 9.73
N ASP A 162 -3.37 -16.73 10.54
CA ASP A 162 -4.35 -15.74 10.97
C ASP A 162 -3.59 -14.61 11.69
N PRO A 163 -3.77 -13.33 11.29
CA PRO A 163 -3.10 -12.20 11.94
C PRO A 163 -3.35 -12.14 13.47
N PHE A 164 -4.35 -12.86 13.98
CA PHE A 164 -4.66 -12.96 15.40
C PHE A 164 -3.99 -14.15 16.13
N ASP A 165 -3.46 -15.17 15.44
CA ASP A 165 -2.87 -16.36 16.08
C ASP A 165 -1.65 -16.01 16.95
N ASN A 166 -0.76 -15.14 16.45
CA ASN A 166 0.39 -14.66 17.22
C ASN A 166 -0.05 -13.90 18.48
N LEU A 167 -1.10 -13.07 18.37
CA LEU A 167 -1.61 -12.28 19.49
C LEU A 167 -2.21 -13.19 20.58
N GLU A 168 -2.97 -14.20 20.18
CA GLU A 168 -3.52 -15.19 21.11
C GLU A 168 -2.40 -15.93 21.85
N LEU A 169 -1.35 -16.35 21.13
CA LEU A 169 -0.20 -17.05 21.70
C LEU A 169 0.60 -16.17 22.67
N MET A 170 0.84 -14.90 22.29
CA MET A 170 1.45 -13.91 23.17
C MET A 170 0.63 -13.67 24.45
N SER A 171 -0.70 -13.60 24.34
CA SER A 171 -1.59 -13.42 25.50
C SER A 171 -1.55 -14.64 26.41
N LYS A 172 -1.63 -15.84 25.84
CA LYS A 172 -1.58 -17.11 26.58
C LYS A 172 -0.27 -17.28 27.35
N PHE A 173 0.87 -16.99 26.73
CA PHE A 173 2.16 -17.07 27.41
C PHE A 173 2.34 -16.00 28.48
N LYS A 174 1.80 -14.79 28.24
CA LYS A 174 1.79 -13.72 29.24
C LYS A 174 0.93 -14.06 30.46
N GLU A 175 -0.21 -14.70 30.25
CA GLU A 175 -1.09 -15.19 31.33
C GLU A 175 -0.42 -16.30 32.17
N MET A 176 0.47 -17.08 31.56
CA MET A 176 1.31 -18.05 32.28
C MET A 176 2.46 -17.41 33.08
N GLY A 177 2.66 -16.10 32.98
CA GLY A 177 3.64 -15.35 33.76
C GLY A 177 5.02 -15.24 33.12
N PHE A 178 5.14 -15.57 31.82
CA PHE A 178 6.40 -15.38 31.10
C PHE A 178 6.61 -13.90 30.72
N GLU A 179 7.88 -13.50 30.66
CA GLU A 179 8.26 -12.14 30.28
C GLU A 179 8.01 -11.89 28.78
N LEU A 180 7.46 -10.72 28.45
CA LEU A 180 7.08 -10.37 27.08
C LEU A 180 8.27 -10.41 26.10
N LYS A 181 9.47 -10.12 26.60
CA LYS A 181 10.71 -10.17 25.82
C LYS A 181 11.04 -11.61 25.39
N ASP A 182 10.96 -12.55 26.32
CA ASP A 182 11.27 -13.96 26.06
C ASP A 182 10.19 -14.59 25.18
N ILE A 183 8.91 -14.30 25.46
CA ILE A 183 7.77 -14.68 24.62
C ILE A 183 7.98 -14.28 23.17
N LYS A 184 8.35 -13.02 22.91
CA LYS A 184 8.54 -12.52 21.55
C LYS A 184 9.72 -13.19 20.85
N GLU A 185 10.79 -13.46 21.59
CA GLU A 185 11.97 -14.14 21.06
C GLU A 185 11.66 -15.58 20.65
N VAL A 186 11.00 -16.35 21.52
CA VAL A 186 10.69 -17.76 21.24
C VAL A 186 9.63 -17.91 20.14
N LEU A 187 8.62 -17.05 20.10
CA LEU A 187 7.61 -17.08 19.04
C LEU A 187 8.20 -16.76 17.66
N LEU A 188 9.17 -15.85 17.62
CA LEU A 188 9.88 -15.53 16.39
C LEU A 188 10.83 -16.67 15.98
N LEU A 189 11.48 -17.33 16.93
CA LEU A 189 12.40 -18.43 16.67
C LEU A 189 11.68 -19.68 16.15
N HIS A 190 10.48 -19.95 16.67
CA HIS A 190 9.70 -21.16 16.38
C HIS A 190 8.60 -20.93 15.33
N ASN A 191 8.58 -19.79 14.64
CA ASN A 191 7.53 -19.45 13.65
C ASN A 191 6.12 -19.64 14.21
N ASN A 192 5.84 -19.09 15.39
CA ASN A 192 4.55 -19.20 16.09
C ASN A 192 4.13 -20.63 16.49
N ASP A 193 5.03 -21.62 16.42
CA ASP A 193 4.74 -22.96 16.93
C ASP A 193 4.62 -22.95 18.47
N GLN A 194 3.41 -23.25 18.95
CA GLN A 194 3.09 -23.19 20.37
C GLN A 194 3.93 -24.13 21.23
N ASP A 195 4.09 -25.38 20.79
CA ASP A 195 4.65 -26.44 21.64
C ASP A 195 6.16 -26.26 21.79
N ASN A 196 6.85 -25.94 20.68
CA ASN A 196 8.27 -25.64 20.72
C ASN A 196 8.57 -24.34 21.49
N ALA A 197 7.77 -23.29 21.29
CA ALA A 197 7.95 -22.03 22.02
C ALA A 197 7.69 -22.16 23.52
N LEU A 198 6.70 -22.97 23.91
CA LEU A 198 6.41 -23.26 25.32
C LEU A 198 7.51 -24.13 25.95
N GLU A 199 8.04 -25.12 25.23
CA GLU A 199 9.17 -25.94 25.69
C GLU A 199 10.40 -25.08 25.99
N ASP A 200 10.78 -24.19 25.08
CA ASP A 200 11.94 -23.29 25.27
C ASP A 200 11.70 -22.28 26.41
N LEU A 201 10.48 -21.73 26.53
CA LEU A 201 10.09 -20.87 27.65
C LEU A 201 10.20 -21.59 29.00
N MET A 202 9.73 -22.83 29.09
CA MET A 202 9.84 -23.64 30.30
C MET A 202 11.29 -23.99 30.63
N ALA A 203 12.11 -24.29 29.61
CA ALA A 203 13.54 -24.58 29.79
C ALA A 203 14.31 -23.36 30.35
N ARG A 204 13.99 -22.15 29.86
CA ARG A 204 14.57 -20.89 30.35
C ARG A 204 14.08 -20.52 31.76
N ALA A 205 12.81 -20.75 32.06
CA ALA A 205 12.24 -20.47 33.39
C ALA A 205 12.74 -21.44 34.48
N GLY A 206 13.09 -22.69 34.12
CA GLY A 206 13.64 -23.68 35.05
C GLY A 206 15.15 -23.54 35.32
N ALA A 207 15.85 -22.62 34.64
CA ALA A 207 17.28 -22.39 34.78
C ALA A 207 17.63 -21.25 35.77
N SER A 208 16.63 -20.64 36.44
CA SER A 208 16.81 -19.63 37.50
C SER A 208 16.43 -20.16 38.88
#